data_AF-A0AAZ3SU37-F1
#
_entry.id   AF-A0AAZ3SU37-F1
#
_cell.length_a   1.000
_cell.length_b   1.000
_cell.length_c   1.000
_cell.angle_alpha   90.00
_cell.angle_beta   90.00
_cell.angle_gamma   90.00
#
_symmetry.space_group_name_H-M   'P 1'
#
loop_
_entity.id
_entity.type
_entity.pdbx_description
1 polymer ?
#
loop_
_entity_poly.entity_id
_entity_poly.type
_entity_poly.pdbx_seq_one_letter_code
_entity_poly.pdbx_strand_id
1 'polypeptide(L)'
;MLCVNCGVLTMLCVNCDAVTMLCVNCGVFCVVPDYWCLEDLYRELVRVYVEAMVSLQGRPPDPATVEGCAHLKPNNFLLAWHTPFNEKGSGFGAATKAMCVGMKYWQPERLDNLVEVSIEMGRMTHNHPTGFLGSLTTALFASYAVQGKPLVTWGRDLMKVIPKAEEYCKKTIRHMAEYQEKWFYFEAKWQFYLEERGVEEEGQNKPLFPDTYNAEETDKVYKRWSSEGRAGRRGHDAPMIAYDALLASGSDWTQLCRRAMFHGGESSATGLIAGCLYGLLFGLSQVPEGLHQDVDRRTRLEELGAELYKAASAERSTEKAERAVIAGPSGLIVDTRTLRRLVWDRTTRPELRGILESLFHYLTQDLPGRSPTARPPERLGLEVSVGLEVPQFSRCGGRPAGSDVSRRLTSFQLLQAKFLRNTPNPPLTHRREVGALALSSRGGGG
;
A
#
# COMPACT_ATOMS: atom_id res chain seq x y z
N MET A 1 -13.02 28.73 -3.49
CA MET A 1 -12.80 27.28 -3.30
C MET A 1 -11.93 26.82 -4.46
N LEU A 2 -10.73 26.31 -4.17
CA LEU A 2 -9.69 25.86 -5.12
C LEU A 2 -9.03 26.96 -5.97
N CYS A 3 -8.18 27.76 -5.34
CA CYS A 3 -7.08 28.40 -6.06
C CYS A 3 -5.93 28.72 -5.09
N VAL A 4 -4.72 28.49 -5.59
CA VAL A 4 -3.42 28.97 -5.09
C VAL A 4 -2.85 28.20 -3.89
N ASN A 5 -1.91 27.29 -4.16
CA ASN A 5 -0.53 27.43 -3.67
C ASN A 5 0.34 26.29 -4.24
N CYS A 6 1.00 26.58 -5.36
CA CYS A 6 2.00 25.73 -6.03
C CYS A 6 3.33 25.62 -5.23
N GLY A 7 3.29 25.53 -3.90
CA GLY A 7 4.48 25.60 -3.03
C GLY A 7 4.66 24.45 -2.04
N VAL A 8 3.88 23.38 -2.16
CA VAL A 8 3.79 22.34 -1.10
C VAL A 8 4.99 21.38 -1.07
N LEU A 9 5.84 21.38 -2.11
CA LEU A 9 7.04 20.53 -2.12
C LEU A 9 8.25 21.16 -1.40
N THR A 10 8.11 22.40 -0.91
CA THR A 10 9.23 23.19 -0.38
C THR A 10 9.23 23.21 1.14
N MET A 11 9.69 22.14 1.80
CA MET A 11 9.90 22.16 3.25
C MET A 11 11.17 21.43 3.66
N LEU A 12 12.11 22.21 4.22
CA LEU A 12 13.28 21.84 5.02
C LEU A 12 13.75 20.38 4.89
N CYS A 13 14.59 20.12 3.90
CA CYS A 13 15.32 18.88 3.85
C CYS A 13 16.80 19.13 3.59
N VAL A 14 17.52 19.46 4.67
CA VAL A 14 18.98 19.38 4.68
C VAL A 14 19.36 17.98 5.16
N ASN A 15 19.07 16.97 4.31
CA ASN A 15 19.82 15.72 4.16
C ASN A 15 19.22 14.90 2.99
N CYS A 16 20.08 14.21 2.26
CA CYS A 16 20.26 14.46 0.82
C CYS A 16 19.58 13.46 -0.11
N ASP A 17 19.29 12.27 0.39
CA ASP A 17 18.99 11.11 -0.45
C ASP A 17 17.49 10.91 -0.57
N ALA A 18 16.76 11.07 0.53
CA ALA A 18 15.29 11.02 0.53
C ALA A 18 14.70 12.14 -0.34
N VAL A 19 15.27 13.35 -0.31
CA VAL A 19 14.86 14.47 -1.18
C VAL A 19 15.16 14.19 -2.63
N THR A 20 16.37 13.67 -2.91
CA THR A 20 16.75 13.32 -4.28
C THR A 20 15.79 12.27 -4.83
N MET A 21 15.51 11.22 -4.05
CA MET A 21 14.58 10.17 -4.44
C MET A 21 13.13 10.66 -4.52
N LEU A 22 12.71 11.59 -3.66
CA LEU A 22 11.39 12.22 -3.71
C LEU A 22 11.25 13.11 -4.97
N CYS A 23 12.25 13.93 -5.28
CA CYS A 23 12.31 14.74 -6.50
C CYS A 23 12.23 13.86 -7.75
N VAL A 24 13.00 12.77 -7.74
CA VAL A 24 13.02 11.78 -8.82
C VAL A 24 11.63 11.18 -9.00
N ASN A 25 11.01 10.73 -7.92
CA ASN A 25 9.65 10.17 -7.97
C ASN A 25 8.63 11.19 -8.45
N CYS A 26 8.65 12.41 -7.91
CA CYS A 26 7.78 13.49 -8.37
C CYS A 26 7.92 13.69 -9.89
N GLY A 27 9.15 13.70 -10.42
CA GLY A 27 9.39 13.80 -11.86
C GLY A 27 8.73 12.69 -12.66
N VAL A 28 8.83 11.44 -12.20
CA VAL A 28 8.14 10.31 -12.85
C VAL A 28 6.63 10.48 -12.79
N PHE A 29 6.08 10.86 -11.64
CA PHE A 29 4.62 11.01 -11.45
C PHE A 29 4.02 12.21 -12.20
N CYS A 30 4.83 13.20 -12.58
CA CYS A 30 4.42 14.33 -13.44
C CYS A 30 4.10 13.88 -14.87
N VAL A 31 4.84 12.92 -15.39
CA VAL A 31 4.69 12.38 -16.76
C VAL A 31 3.86 11.09 -16.82
N VAL A 32 3.22 10.69 -15.71
CA VAL A 32 2.35 9.50 -15.68
C VAL A 32 1.17 9.49 -16.66
N PRO A 33 0.58 10.63 -17.08
CA PRO A 33 -0.43 10.60 -18.15
C PRO A 33 0.06 9.93 -19.45
N ASP A 34 1.39 9.77 -19.62
CA ASP A 34 2.03 9.18 -20.79
C ASP A 34 2.31 7.67 -20.66
N TYR A 35 1.95 7.01 -19.54
CA TYR A 35 2.12 5.55 -19.39
C TYR A 35 0.87 4.76 -19.75
N TRP A 36 1.04 3.79 -20.66
CA TRP A 36 -0.03 2.90 -21.12
C TRP A 36 -0.44 1.87 -20.06
N CYS A 37 0.44 1.57 -19.09
CA CYS A 37 0.15 0.70 -17.95
C CYS A 37 1.08 0.96 -16.75
N LEU A 38 0.78 0.35 -15.59
CA LEU A 38 1.59 0.48 -14.37
C LEU A 38 2.99 -0.13 -14.51
N GLU A 39 3.18 -1.12 -15.37
CA GLU A 39 4.51 -1.70 -15.60
C GLU A 39 5.47 -0.68 -16.21
N ASP A 40 4.99 0.20 -17.11
CA ASP A 40 5.82 1.24 -17.71
C ASP A 40 6.27 2.26 -16.65
N LEU A 41 5.34 2.64 -15.75
CA LEU A 41 5.66 3.44 -14.57
C LEU A 41 6.75 2.75 -13.72
N TYR A 42 6.63 1.44 -13.46
CA TYR A 42 7.62 0.72 -12.66
C TYR A 42 9.00 0.63 -13.32
N ARG A 43 9.05 0.46 -14.65
CA ARG A 43 10.31 0.49 -15.41
C ARG A 43 10.96 1.86 -15.32
N GLU A 44 10.17 2.92 -15.45
CA GLU A 44 10.70 4.27 -15.32
C GLU A 44 11.23 4.52 -13.91
N LEU A 45 10.48 4.14 -12.86
CA LEU A 45 10.93 4.21 -11.48
C LEU A 45 12.27 3.50 -11.28
N VAL A 46 12.44 2.31 -11.88
CA VAL A 46 13.72 1.59 -11.87
C VAL A 46 14.82 2.37 -12.56
N ARG A 47 14.57 2.89 -13.77
CA ARG A 47 15.54 3.68 -14.54
C ARG A 47 16.04 4.86 -13.71
N VAL A 48 15.12 5.65 -13.17
CA VAL A 48 15.47 6.86 -12.40
C VAL A 48 16.10 6.53 -11.05
N TYR A 49 15.75 5.42 -10.40
CA TYR A 49 16.41 4.98 -9.17
C TYR A 49 17.86 4.59 -9.43
N VAL A 50 18.14 3.84 -10.50
CA VAL A 50 19.50 3.46 -10.88
C VAL A 50 20.33 4.69 -11.26
N GLU A 51 19.76 5.65 -11.99
CA GLU A 51 20.44 6.92 -12.33
C GLU A 51 20.70 7.79 -11.10
N ALA A 52 19.73 7.86 -10.19
CA ALA A 52 19.86 8.63 -8.95
C ALA A 52 21.04 8.13 -8.10
N MET A 53 21.37 6.82 -8.14
CA MET A 53 22.51 6.27 -7.41
C MET A 53 23.85 6.95 -7.73
N VAL A 54 24.03 7.47 -8.95
CA VAL A 54 25.21 8.26 -9.33
C VAL A 54 25.24 9.59 -8.57
N SER A 55 24.07 10.21 -8.40
CA SER A 55 23.92 11.49 -7.67
C SER A 55 24.05 11.33 -6.15
N LEU A 56 23.90 10.10 -5.63
CA LEU A 56 24.07 9.79 -4.20
C LEU A 56 25.55 9.54 -3.81
N GLN A 57 26.47 9.51 -4.78
CA GLN A 57 27.90 9.34 -4.51
C GLN A 57 28.48 10.56 -3.78
N GLY A 58 29.21 10.33 -2.68
CA GLY A 58 29.85 11.38 -1.88
C GLY A 58 29.08 11.83 -0.64
N ARG A 59 27.91 11.25 -0.37
CA ARG A 59 27.13 11.43 0.88
C ARG A 59 26.90 10.05 1.52
N PRO A 60 26.47 9.91 2.79
CA PRO A 60 26.15 8.61 3.38
C PRO A 60 24.67 8.25 3.16
N PRO A 61 24.27 7.65 2.02
CA PRO A 61 22.90 7.22 1.78
C PRO A 61 22.44 6.14 2.73
N ASP A 62 21.12 6.05 2.92
CA ASP A 62 20.50 4.93 3.61
C ASP A 62 20.97 3.61 2.96
N PRO A 63 21.66 2.73 3.71
CA PRO A 63 22.22 1.50 3.17
C PRO A 63 21.17 0.60 2.52
N ALA A 64 19.95 0.58 3.05
CA ALA A 64 18.87 -0.24 2.50
C ALA A 64 18.43 0.27 1.12
N THR A 65 18.42 1.59 0.91
CA THR A 65 18.17 2.21 -0.39
C THR A 65 19.26 1.85 -1.40
N VAL A 66 20.53 1.93 -1.03
CA VAL A 66 21.66 1.58 -1.92
C VAL A 66 21.62 0.10 -2.32
N GLU A 67 21.51 -0.78 -1.33
CA GLU A 67 21.45 -2.23 -1.54
C GLU A 67 20.24 -2.62 -2.39
N GLY A 68 19.08 -2.02 -2.11
CA GLY A 68 17.85 -2.21 -2.88
C GLY A 68 18.02 -1.82 -4.34
N CYS A 69 18.55 -0.62 -4.61
CA CYS A 69 18.80 -0.15 -5.97
C CYS A 69 19.80 -1.04 -6.72
N ALA A 70 20.80 -1.62 -6.04
CA ALA A 70 21.77 -2.53 -6.66
C ALA A 70 21.14 -3.85 -7.15
N HIS A 71 19.97 -4.24 -6.62
CA HIS A 71 19.24 -5.43 -7.06
C HIS A 71 18.25 -5.16 -8.21
N LEU A 72 18.02 -3.90 -8.57
CA LEU A 72 17.17 -3.53 -9.69
C LEU A 72 17.81 -3.91 -11.03
N LYS A 73 16.97 -4.20 -12.02
CA LYS A 73 17.40 -4.74 -13.31
C LYS A 73 16.83 -3.87 -14.44
N PRO A 74 17.38 -2.67 -14.71
CA PRO A 74 16.83 -1.74 -15.69
C PRO A 74 16.72 -2.35 -17.11
N ASN A 75 17.58 -3.33 -17.43
CA ASN A 75 17.58 -4.02 -18.72
C ASN A 75 16.62 -5.22 -18.79
N ASN A 76 15.87 -5.53 -17.73
CA ASN A 76 14.95 -6.67 -17.70
C ASN A 76 13.49 -6.21 -17.90
N PHE A 77 12.94 -6.46 -19.09
CA PHE A 77 11.60 -6.01 -19.46
C PHE A 77 10.44 -6.76 -18.77
N LEU A 78 10.66 -7.75 -17.91
CA LEU A 78 9.53 -8.45 -17.24
C LEU A 78 9.55 -8.27 -15.73
N LEU A 79 10.73 -8.12 -15.15
CA LEU A 79 10.94 -8.15 -13.70
C LEU A 79 11.93 -7.08 -13.24
N ALA A 80 11.99 -5.93 -13.92
CA ALA A 80 12.96 -4.86 -13.64
C ALA A 80 12.96 -4.39 -12.18
N TRP A 81 11.78 -4.29 -11.57
CA TRP A 81 11.55 -3.75 -10.23
C TRP A 81 11.46 -4.83 -9.13
N HIS A 82 11.44 -6.11 -9.51
CA HIS A 82 11.31 -7.20 -8.55
C HIS A 82 12.63 -7.47 -7.84
N THR A 83 12.63 -7.25 -6.53
CA THR A 83 13.74 -7.55 -5.62
C THR A 83 13.38 -8.74 -4.72
N PRO A 84 14.38 -9.53 -4.24
CA PRO A 84 14.13 -10.57 -3.24
C PRO A 84 13.68 -9.96 -1.92
N PHE A 85 13.12 -10.77 -1.02
CA PHE A 85 12.89 -10.36 0.37
C PHE A 85 14.21 -9.93 1.01
N ASN A 86 14.19 -8.83 1.78
CA ASN A 86 15.37 -8.32 2.47
C ASN A 86 15.05 -8.09 3.95
N GLU A 87 15.62 -8.91 4.84
CA GLU A 87 15.45 -8.76 6.29
C GLU A 87 15.90 -7.37 6.81
N LYS A 88 16.88 -6.74 6.14
CA LYS A 88 17.35 -5.39 6.47
C LYS A 88 16.51 -4.27 5.83
N GLY A 89 15.57 -4.62 4.95
CA GLY A 89 14.74 -3.69 4.17
C GLY A 89 13.64 -2.98 4.97
N SER A 90 13.69 -2.98 6.30
CA SER A 90 12.66 -2.37 7.17
C SER A 90 12.85 -0.86 7.43
N GLY A 91 13.86 -0.25 6.81
CA GLY A 91 14.20 1.17 6.97
C GLY A 91 13.11 2.16 6.54
N PHE A 92 13.28 3.42 6.93
CA PHE A 92 12.36 4.53 6.61
C PHE A 92 12.42 4.98 5.15
N GLY A 93 13.44 4.59 4.37
CA GLY A 93 13.71 5.14 3.04
C GLY A 93 12.60 4.90 2.01
N ALA A 94 11.75 3.89 2.21
CA ALA A 94 10.53 3.71 1.43
C ALA A 94 9.43 4.72 1.79
N ALA A 95 9.27 5.05 3.08
CA ALA A 95 8.26 5.99 3.56
C ALA A 95 8.57 7.43 3.13
N THR A 96 9.84 7.83 3.15
CA THR A 96 10.23 9.23 2.86
C THR A 96 10.13 9.64 1.39
N LYS A 97 9.77 8.71 0.48
CA LYS A 97 9.69 8.99 -0.97
C LYS A 97 8.34 8.68 -1.60
N ALA A 98 7.31 8.40 -0.80
CA ALA A 98 6.02 7.88 -1.30
C ALA A 98 4.85 8.87 -1.27
N MET A 99 4.99 10.04 -0.64
CA MET A 99 3.90 11.02 -0.55
C MET A 99 3.39 11.47 -1.93
N CYS A 100 4.26 11.55 -2.94
CA CYS A 100 3.89 11.90 -4.31
C CYS A 100 2.90 10.90 -4.95
N VAL A 101 2.96 9.62 -4.58
CA VAL A 101 1.98 8.60 -4.99
C VAL A 101 0.59 8.97 -4.49
N GLY A 102 0.52 9.42 -3.23
CA GLY A 102 -0.71 9.90 -2.60
C GLY A 102 -1.28 11.15 -3.23
N MET A 103 -0.42 12.08 -3.64
CA MET A 103 -0.82 13.28 -4.38
C MET A 103 -1.32 12.95 -5.79
N LYS A 104 -0.74 11.92 -6.43
CA LYS A 104 -1.16 11.46 -7.76
C LYS A 104 -2.49 10.72 -7.74
N TYR A 105 -2.61 9.69 -6.90
CA TYR A 105 -3.78 8.83 -6.78
C TYR A 105 -4.64 9.24 -5.56
N TRP A 106 -4.92 10.54 -5.44
CA TRP A 106 -5.55 11.09 -4.25
C TRP A 106 -7.05 10.77 -4.16
N GLN A 107 -7.70 10.43 -5.26
CA GLN A 107 -9.14 10.18 -5.33
C GLN A 107 -9.50 8.87 -4.62
N PRO A 108 -10.60 8.80 -3.85
CA PRO A 108 -11.05 7.57 -3.18
C PRO A 108 -11.20 6.37 -4.13
N GLU A 109 -11.65 6.61 -5.37
CA GLU A 109 -11.84 5.59 -6.40
C GLU A 109 -10.52 4.98 -6.89
N ARG A 110 -9.40 5.67 -6.69
CA ARG A 110 -8.05 5.25 -7.10
C ARG A 110 -7.26 4.62 -5.94
N LEU A 111 -7.92 4.27 -4.84
CA LEU A 111 -7.27 3.63 -3.69
C LEU A 111 -6.52 2.35 -4.08
N ASP A 112 -7.04 1.56 -5.03
CA ASP A 112 -6.36 0.35 -5.52
C ASP A 112 -5.03 0.69 -6.21
N ASN A 113 -4.99 1.72 -7.07
CA ASN A 113 -3.76 2.22 -7.67
C ASN A 113 -2.78 2.75 -6.61
N LEU A 114 -3.27 3.49 -5.62
CA LEU A 114 -2.45 4.00 -4.53
C LEU A 114 -1.79 2.85 -3.77
N VAL A 115 -2.57 1.83 -3.39
CA VAL A 115 -2.06 0.66 -2.66
C VAL A 115 -1.02 -0.07 -3.50
N GLU A 116 -1.34 -0.43 -4.73
CA GLU A 116 -0.44 -1.18 -5.61
C GLU A 116 0.87 -0.41 -5.86
N VAL A 117 0.79 0.86 -6.30
CA VAL A 117 1.99 1.64 -6.65
C VAL A 117 2.84 1.93 -5.42
N SER A 118 2.24 2.28 -4.28
CA SER A 118 3.02 2.55 -3.06
C SER A 118 3.71 1.29 -2.52
N ILE A 119 3.07 0.12 -2.63
CA ILE A 119 3.67 -1.16 -2.25
C ILE A 119 4.83 -1.52 -3.18
N GLU A 120 4.63 -1.51 -4.50
CA GLU A 120 5.70 -1.87 -5.45
C GLU A 120 6.88 -0.90 -5.37
N MET A 121 6.61 0.40 -5.31
CA MET A 121 7.66 1.42 -5.16
C MET A 121 8.44 1.27 -3.84
N GLY A 122 7.77 0.85 -2.76
CA GLY A 122 8.43 0.50 -1.50
C GLY A 122 9.31 -0.73 -1.67
N ARG A 123 8.77 -1.81 -2.23
CA ARG A 123 9.45 -3.10 -2.42
C ARG A 123 10.68 -3.01 -3.32
N MET A 124 10.72 -2.10 -4.29
CA MET A 124 11.90 -1.85 -5.13
C MET A 124 13.19 -1.64 -4.31
N THR A 125 13.09 -1.12 -3.09
CA THR A 125 14.28 -0.88 -2.23
C THR A 125 14.17 -1.46 -0.83
N HIS A 126 12.95 -1.63 -0.34
CA HIS A 126 12.63 -2.02 1.03
C HIS A 126 11.63 -3.17 0.99
N ASN A 127 12.03 -4.30 0.40
CA ASN A 127 11.19 -5.48 0.31
C ASN A 127 11.09 -6.22 1.66
N HIS A 128 10.47 -5.55 2.61
CA HIS A 128 10.16 -5.98 3.96
C HIS A 128 8.88 -5.26 4.39
N PRO A 129 7.88 -5.93 4.98
CA PRO A 129 6.60 -5.32 5.35
C PRO A 129 6.72 -4.02 6.14
N THR A 130 7.55 -3.99 7.18
CA THR A 130 7.81 -2.77 7.95
C THR A 130 8.28 -1.58 7.11
N GLY A 131 9.04 -1.82 6.02
CA GLY A 131 9.52 -0.78 5.12
C GLY A 131 8.45 -0.33 4.13
N PHE A 132 7.96 -1.25 3.29
CA PHE A 132 7.01 -0.89 2.23
C PHE A 132 5.61 -0.50 2.76
N LEU A 133 5.18 -0.96 3.94
CA LEU A 133 3.95 -0.45 4.56
C LEU A 133 4.12 0.99 5.07
N GLY A 134 5.36 1.42 5.33
CA GLY A 134 5.68 2.84 5.54
C GLY A 134 5.49 3.69 4.28
N SER A 135 5.85 3.14 3.11
CA SER A 135 5.54 3.75 1.80
C SER A 135 4.04 3.89 1.59
N LEU A 136 3.27 2.81 1.83
CA LEU A 136 1.81 2.86 1.80
C LEU A 136 1.25 3.93 2.75
N THR A 137 1.74 3.99 3.98
CA THR A 137 1.22 4.91 5.01
C THR A 137 1.39 6.37 4.60
N THR A 138 2.58 6.75 4.14
CA THR A 138 2.86 8.14 3.75
C THR A 138 2.15 8.54 2.46
N ALA A 139 2.02 7.63 1.49
CA ALA A 139 1.18 7.84 0.31
C ALA A 139 -0.30 8.02 0.72
N LEU A 140 -0.81 7.16 1.59
CA LEU A 140 -2.18 7.22 2.04
C LEU A 140 -2.48 8.53 2.80
N PHE A 141 -1.60 8.94 3.71
CA PHE A 141 -1.76 10.19 4.46
C PHE A 141 -1.68 11.42 3.57
N ALA A 142 -0.81 11.41 2.55
CA ALA A 142 -0.78 12.48 1.56
C ALA A 142 -2.11 12.56 0.77
N SER A 143 -2.68 11.41 0.39
CA SER A 143 -4.00 11.39 -0.27
C SER A 143 -5.10 11.95 0.65
N TYR A 144 -5.06 11.61 1.94
CA TYR A 144 -6.04 12.09 2.92
C TYR A 144 -5.93 13.59 3.18
N ALA A 145 -4.71 14.13 3.20
CA ALA A 145 -4.46 15.56 3.27
C ALA A 145 -5.08 16.28 2.06
N VAL A 146 -4.83 15.79 0.84
CA VAL A 146 -5.40 16.35 -0.41
C VAL A 146 -6.93 16.26 -0.43
N GLN A 147 -7.51 15.18 0.09
CA GLN A 147 -8.96 15.00 0.22
C GLN A 147 -9.58 15.92 1.29
N GLY A 148 -8.78 16.54 2.17
CA GLY A 148 -9.27 17.30 3.32
C GLY A 148 -9.89 16.43 4.41
N LYS A 149 -9.49 15.15 4.50
CA LYS A 149 -9.97 14.27 5.56
C LYS A 149 -9.49 14.76 6.94
N PRO A 150 -10.32 14.68 8.00
CA PRO A 150 -9.89 15.09 9.33
C PRO A 150 -8.67 14.29 9.79
N LEU A 151 -7.61 14.99 10.20
CA LEU A 151 -6.32 14.40 10.54
C LEU A 151 -6.44 13.22 11.50
N VAL A 152 -7.27 13.34 12.53
CA VAL A 152 -7.47 12.32 13.58
C VAL A 152 -7.95 10.96 13.04
N THR A 153 -8.52 10.89 11.84
CA THR A 153 -9.04 9.64 11.27
C THR A 153 -7.99 8.82 10.52
N TRP A 154 -6.82 9.40 10.21
CA TRP A 154 -5.92 8.81 9.22
C TRP A 154 -5.34 7.48 9.68
N GLY A 155 -4.95 7.37 10.94
CA GLY A 155 -4.41 6.13 11.51
C GLY A 155 -5.42 4.97 11.53
N ARG A 156 -6.66 5.21 11.96
CA ARG A 156 -7.70 4.17 11.91
C ARG A 156 -8.10 3.80 10.48
N ASP A 157 -8.11 4.76 9.57
CA ASP A 157 -8.38 4.51 8.16
C ASP A 157 -7.23 3.70 7.52
N LEU A 158 -5.96 3.93 7.90
CA LEU A 158 -4.84 3.09 7.52
C LEU A 158 -5.09 1.63 7.92
N MET A 159 -5.55 1.38 9.15
CA MET A 159 -5.83 0.01 9.60
C MET A 159 -6.91 -0.70 8.77
N LYS A 160 -7.85 0.05 8.19
CA LYS A 160 -8.85 -0.48 7.24
C LYS A 160 -8.26 -0.78 5.86
N VAL A 161 -7.16 -0.13 5.47
CA VAL A 161 -6.49 -0.30 4.17
C VAL A 161 -5.45 -1.42 4.20
N ILE A 162 -4.82 -1.71 5.35
CA ILE A 162 -3.78 -2.76 5.45
C ILE A 162 -4.26 -4.12 4.90
N PRO A 163 -5.47 -4.64 5.21
CA PRO A 163 -5.93 -5.91 4.64
C PRO A 163 -5.98 -5.94 3.11
N LYS A 164 -6.28 -4.81 2.47
CA LYS A 164 -6.26 -4.68 1.00
C LYS A 164 -4.83 -4.75 0.46
N ALA A 165 -3.86 -4.15 1.15
CA ALA A 165 -2.45 -4.27 0.81
C ALA A 165 -1.95 -5.72 0.98
N GLU A 166 -2.43 -6.43 2.00
CA GLU A 166 -2.09 -7.83 2.23
C GLU A 166 -2.62 -8.72 1.10
N GLU A 167 -3.85 -8.48 0.65
CA GLU A 167 -4.46 -9.19 -0.48
C GLU A 167 -3.67 -8.96 -1.79
N TYR A 168 -3.24 -7.73 -2.04
CA TYR A 168 -2.37 -7.41 -3.17
C TYR A 168 -1.05 -8.19 -3.08
N CYS A 169 -0.37 -8.16 -1.93
CA CYS A 169 0.88 -8.88 -1.72
C CYS A 169 0.71 -10.40 -1.88
N LYS A 170 -0.41 -10.99 -1.43
CA LYS A 170 -0.69 -12.42 -1.61
C LYS A 170 -0.79 -12.83 -3.08
N LYS A 171 -1.18 -11.90 -3.97
CA LYS A 171 -1.26 -12.13 -5.42
C LYS A 171 0.11 -11.98 -6.11
N THR A 172 0.98 -11.11 -5.60
CA THR A 172 2.25 -10.74 -6.27
C THR A 172 3.51 -11.38 -5.64
N ILE A 173 3.41 -11.92 -4.42
CA ILE A 173 4.52 -12.53 -3.68
C ILE A 173 4.33 -14.05 -3.61
N ARG A 174 5.32 -14.79 -4.13
CA ARG A 174 5.28 -16.26 -4.17
C ARG A 174 5.44 -16.92 -2.80
N HIS A 175 6.30 -16.37 -1.94
CA HIS A 175 6.66 -16.94 -0.64
C HIS A 175 6.28 -16.00 0.51
N MET A 176 4.99 -15.93 0.82
CA MET A 176 4.47 -15.01 1.85
C MET A 176 4.87 -15.36 3.29
N ALA A 177 5.37 -16.56 3.54
CA ALA A 177 5.75 -17.01 4.89
C ALA A 177 6.79 -16.08 5.54
N GLU A 178 7.77 -15.59 4.77
CA GLU A 178 8.84 -14.69 5.25
C GLU A 178 8.30 -13.30 5.64
N TYR A 179 7.13 -12.92 5.13
CA TYR A 179 6.53 -11.60 5.33
C TYR A 179 5.58 -11.58 6.54
N GLN A 180 4.99 -12.72 6.91
CA GLN A 180 3.85 -12.76 7.83
C GLN A 180 4.15 -12.20 9.23
N GLU A 181 5.29 -12.57 9.83
CA GLU A 181 5.68 -12.05 11.16
C GLU A 181 5.94 -10.54 11.11
N LYS A 182 6.61 -10.07 10.06
CA LYS A 182 6.99 -8.66 9.88
C LYS A 182 5.78 -7.78 9.55
N TRP A 183 4.79 -8.36 8.88
CA TRP A 183 3.49 -7.74 8.64
C TRP A 183 2.75 -7.50 9.95
N PHE A 184 2.61 -8.56 10.76
CA PHE A 184 1.98 -8.48 12.07
C PHE A 184 2.69 -7.47 12.99
N TYR A 185 4.02 -7.40 12.93
CA TYR A 185 4.78 -6.39 13.67
C TYR A 185 4.34 -4.96 13.33
N PHE A 186 4.17 -4.64 12.04
CA PHE A 186 3.75 -3.31 11.62
C PHE A 186 2.32 -3.00 12.11
N GLU A 187 1.39 -3.92 11.90
CA GLU A 187 -0.01 -3.77 12.33
C GLU A 187 -0.12 -3.54 13.84
N ALA A 188 0.54 -4.39 14.64
CA ALA A 188 0.50 -4.30 16.09
C ALA A 188 1.07 -2.98 16.60
N LYS A 189 2.17 -2.49 16.01
CA LYS A 189 2.78 -1.21 16.38
C LYS A 189 1.84 -0.04 16.13
N TRP A 190 1.11 -0.04 15.01
CA TRP A 190 0.13 0.99 14.72
C TRP A 190 -1.10 0.90 15.61
N GLN A 191 -1.63 -0.31 15.87
CA GLN A 191 -2.74 -0.51 16.81
C GLN A 191 -2.41 0.03 18.20
N PHE A 192 -1.27 -0.36 18.78
CA PHE A 192 -0.84 0.13 20.09
C PHE A 192 -0.69 1.65 20.13
N TYR A 193 -0.17 2.26 19.06
CA TYR A 193 -0.07 3.72 18.97
C TYR A 193 -1.45 4.39 18.96
N LEU A 194 -2.41 3.87 18.18
CA LEU A 194 -3.76 4.44 18.08
C LEU A 194 -4.55 4.25 19.39
N GLU A 195 -4.38 3.11 20.06
CA GLU A 195 -4.89 2.86 21.41
C GLU A 195 -4.31 3.86 22.41
N GLU A 196 -2.98 4.04 22.42
CA GLU A 196 -2.30 4.98 23.33
C GLU A 196 -2.78 6.43 23.13
N ARG A 197 -3.07 6.82 21.89
CA ARG A 197 -3.62 8.14 21.57
C ARG A 197 -5.15 8.23 21.68
N GLY A 198 -5.83 7.12 21.94
CA GLY A 198 -7.29 7.07 22.00
C GLY A 198 -7.95 7.54 20.71
N VAL A 199 -7.48 7.06 19.55
CA VAL A 199 -7.97 7.39 18.20
C VAL A 199 -8.17 6.16 17.31
N GLU A 200 -8.24 4.98 17.92
CA GLU A 200 -8.44 3.71 17.24
C GLU A 200 -9.89 3.56 16.73
N GLU A 201 -10.87 3.89 17.57
CA GLU A 201 -12.28 3.57 17.34
C GLU A 201 -13.05 4.72 16.69
N GLU A 202 -14.20 4.41 16.08
CA GLU A 202 -15.11 5.45 15.57
C GLU A 202 -15.71 6.27 16.71
N GLY A 203 -15.79 7.59 16.52
CA GLY A 203 -16.21 8.54 17.56
C GLY A 203 -15.07 9.05 18.45
N GLN A 204 -13.92 8.37 18.47
CA GLN A 204 -12.71 8.89 19.08
C GLN A 204 -12.05 9.92 18.16
N ASN A 205 -12.37 11.21 18.36
CA ASN A 205 -11.93 12.31 17.49
C ASN A 205 -11.03 13.34 18.19
N LYS A 206 -10.63 13.06 19.44
CA LYS A 206 -9.72 13.93 20.20
C LYS A 206 -8.53 13.10 20.68
N PRO A 207 -7.34 13.28 20.08
CA PRO A 207 -6.15 12.55 20.50
C PRO A 207 -5.78 12.91 21.94
N LEU A 208 -5.38 11.89 22.70
CA LEU A 208 -4.89 12.01 24.07
C LEU A 208 -3.38 12.22 24.05
N PHE A 209 -2.91 13.26 24.71
CA PHE A 209 -1.49 13.50 24.92
C PHE A 209 -1.20 13.53 26.43
N PRO A 210 -0.02 13.09 26.88
CA PRO A 210 0.40 13.22 28.27
C PRO A 210 0.37 14.69 28.73
N ASP A 211 0.07 14.93 30.01
CA ASP A 211 0.05 16.29 30.58
C ASP A 211 1.40 17.00 30.42
N THR A 212 2.49 16.25 30.56
CA THR A 212 3.84 16.71 30.25
C THR A 212 4.30 16.08 28.94
N TYR A 213 4.27 16.86 27.86
CA TYR A 213 4.69 16.42 26.53
C TYR A 213 5.77 17.34 25.93
N ASN A 214 6.83 17.53 26.72
CA ASN A 214 8.04 18.29 26.40
C ASN A 214 9.06 17.44 25.60
N ALA A 215 10.20 18.02 25.22
CA ALA A 215 11.20 17.34 24.39
C ALA A 215 11.73 16.03 25.02
N GLU A 216 11.99 16.01 26.33
CA GLU A 216 12.52 14.83 27.02
C GLU A 216 11.51 13.67 27.04
N GLU A 217 10.26 13.97 27.40
CA GLU A 217 9.18 12.97 27.40
C GLU A 217 8.86 12.50 25.99
N THR A 218 8.89 13.41 25.01
CA THR A 218 8.72 13.09 23.59
C THR A 218 9.77 12.10 23.11
N ASP A 219 11.05 12.32 23.44
CA ASP A 219 12.15 11.41 23.12
C ASP A 219 11.97 10.02 23.75
N LYS A 220 11.51 9.95 25.01
CA LYS A 220 11.20 8.69 25.70
C LYS A 220 10.07 7.94 24.97
N VAL A 221 9.00 8.65 24.60
CA VAL A 221 7.85 8.09 23.88
C VAL A 221 8.29 7.54 22.53
N TYR A 222 9.05 8.31 21.75
CA TYR A 222 9.50 7.89 20.42
C TYR A 222 10.42 6.67 20.49
N LYS A 223 11.30 6.60 21.50
CA LYS A 223 12.12 5.40 21.76
C LYS A 223 11.28 4.16 22.05
N ARG A 224 10.16 4.28 22.76
CA ARG A 224 9.24 3.14 23.03
C ARG A 224 8.55 2.62 21.76
N TRP A 225 8.15 3.51 20.85
CA TRP A 225 7.54 3.10 19.58
C TRP A 225 8.54 2.49 18.62
N SER A 226 9.79 2.95 18.67
CA SER A 226 10.87 2.50 17.80
C SER A 226 11.21 1.02 17.90
N SER A 227 11.98 0.55 16.92
CA SER A 227 12.77 -0.67 17.06
C SER A 227 14.22 -0.32 17.43
N GLU A 228 14.87 -1.16 18.22
CA GLU A 228 16.29 -1.00 18.62
C GLU A 228 16.60 0.34 19.34
N GLY A 229 15.58 1.04 19.87
CA GLY A 229 15.73 2.30 20.59
C GLY A 229 16.08 3.51 19.70
N ARG A 230 15.96 3.40 18.37
CA ARG A 230 16.22 4.49 17.42
C ARG A 230 14.93 4.93 16.74
N ALA A 231 14.29 5.95 17.32
CA ALA A 231 13.07 6.56 16.82
C ALA A 231 13.17 7.03 15.37
N GLY A 232 12.15 6.72 14.56
CA GLY A 232 12.02 7.20 13.18
C GLY A 232 12.91 6.46 12.17
N ARG A 233 13.62 5.40 12.61
CA ARG A 233 14.58 4.68 11.76
C ARG A 233 13.91 3.64 10.85
N ARG A 234 12.65 3.28 11.10
CA ARG A 234 11.94 2.22 10.36
C ARG A 234 10.72 2.79 9.65
N GLY A 235 10.20 2.01 8.70
CA GLY A 235 8.99 2.41 7.97
C GLY A 235 7.71 2.42 8.84
N HIS A 236 7.69 1.81 10.03
CA HIS A 236 6.54 1.90 10.94
C HIS A 236 6.54 3.19 11.77
N ASP A 237 7.68 3.58 12.33
CA ASP A 237 7.76 4.68 13.31
C ASP A 237 8.05 6.04 12.67
N ALA A 238 8.73 6.11 11.53
CA ALA A 238 8.93 7.39 10.83
C ALA A 238 7.62 8.12 10.49
N PRO A 239 6.66 7.49 9.77
CA PRO A 239 5.35 8.10 9.55
C PRO A 239 4.51 8.28 10.82
N MET A 240 4.65 7.39 11.81
CA MET A 240 3.92 7.47 13.08
C MET A 240 4.32 8.71 13.89
N ILE A 241 5.62 8.99 14.02
CA ILE A 241 6.13 10.18 14.70
C ILE A 241 5.73 11.44 13.95
N ALA A 242 5.80 11.44 12.61
CA ALA A 242 5.34 12.56 11.80
C ALA A 242 3.84 12.84 12.00
N TYR A 243 3.01 11.79 12.02
CA TYR A 243 1.58 11.88 12.27
C TYR A 243 1.26 12.37 13.69
N ASP A 244 1.96 11.86 14.69
CA ASP A 244 1.83 12.29 16.07
C ASP A 244 2.16 13.78 16.26
N ALA A 245 3.24 14.24 15.63
CA ALA A 245 3.62 15.64 15.61
C ALA A 245 2.54 16.52 14.97
N LEU A 246 1.93 16.10 13.86
CA LEU A 246 0.83 16.82 13.22
C LEU A 246 -0.41 16.90 14.12
N LEU A 247 -0.79 15.79 14.77
CA LEU A 247 -1.92 15.74 15.69
C LEU A 247 -1.73 16.69 16.88
N ALA A 248 -0.51 16.76 17.41
CA ALA A 248 -0.18 17.59 18.57
C ALA A 248 -0.02 19.08 18.23
N SER A 249 0.43 19.40 17.00
CA SER A 249 0.83 20.77 16.63
C SER A 249 -0.27 21.54 15.91
N GLY A 250 -1.21 20.84 15.26
CA GLY A 250 -2.19 21.50 14.39
C GLY A 250 -1.47 22.36 13.34
N SER A 251 -1.91 23.63 13.19
CA SER A 251 -1.32 24.59 12.25
C SER A 251 -0.13 25.38 12.82
N ASP A 252 0.46 24.98 13.96
CA ASP A 252 1.65 25.63 14.52
C ASP A 252 2.92 24.98 13.97
N TRP A 253 3.57 25.67 13.02
CA TRP A 253 4.82 25.22 12.40
C TRP A 253 5.97 25.03 13.40
N THR A 254 6.06 25.91 14.41
CA THR A 254 7.13 25.85 15.40
C THR A 254 6.97 24.61 16.27
N GLN A 255 5.75 24.29 16.68
CA GLN A 255 5.46 23.07 17.44
C GLN A 255 5.70 21.82 16.58
N LEU A 256 5.36 21.85 15.29
CA LEU A 256 5.67 20.75 14.40
C LEU A 256 7.18 20.48 14.34
N CYS A 257 7.99 21.53 14.17
CA CYS A 257 9.45 21.39 14.15
C CYS A 257 9.99 20.80 15.46
N ARG A 258 9.52 21.30 16.61
CA ARG A 258 9.92 20.80 17.93
C ARG A 258 9.63 19.32 18.13
N ARG A 259 8.59 18.78 17.49
CA ARG A 259 8.15 17.39 17.66
C ARG A 259 8.71 16.47 16.58
N ALA A 260 8.59 16.84 15.31
CA ALA A 260 9.00 16.00 14.19
C ALA A 260 10.47 16.18 13.78
N MET A 261 11.08 17.35 14.00
CA MET A 261 12.41 17.67 13.45
C MET A 261 13.51 17.78 14.52
N PHE A 262 13.14 18.07 15.77
CA PHE A 262 14.09 18.27 16.86
C PHE A 262 13.92 17.22 17.96
N HIS A 263 14.29 15.98 17.65
CA HIS A 263 14.29 14.84 18.58
C HIS A 263 15.54 13.98 18.40
N GLY A 264 15.89 13.16 19.39
CA GLY A 264 17.13 12.36 19.42
C GLY A 264 17.16 11.12 18.52
N GLY A 265 16.27 11.05 17.52
CA GLY A 265 16.12 9.91 16.60
C GLY A 265 16.56 10.25 15.17
N GLU A 266 15.97 9.57 14.19
CA GLU A 266 16.11 9.88 12.78
C GLU A 266 15.18 11.04 12.39
N SER A 267 15.53 12.22 12.89
CA SER A 267 14.70 13.42 12.74
C SER A 267 14.61 13.95 11.31
N SER A 268 15.57 13.57 10.45
CA SER A 268 15.55 13.93 9.04
C SER A 268 14.37 13.28 8.31
N ALA A 269 14.07 12.01 8.62
CA ALA A 269 13.00 11.25 7.98
C ALA A 269 11.61 11.68 8.46
N THR A 270 11.44 11.77 9.78
CA THR A 270 10.19 12.22 10.41
C THR A 270 9.87 13.67 10.04
N GLY A 271 10.88 14.55 10.03
CA GLY A 271 10.77 15.94 9.60
C GLY A 271 10.33 16.08 8.15
N LEU A 272 10.93 15.31 7.23
CA LEU A 272 10.56 15.31 5.81
C LEU A 272 9.10 14.89 5.61
N ILE A 273 8.67 13.79 6.23
CA ILE A 273 7.29 13.30 6.13
C ILE A 273 6.32 14.32 6.72
N ALA A 274 6.61 14.82 7.93
CA ALA A 274 5.76 15.79 8.62
C ALA A 274 5.66 17.11 7.85
N GLY A 275 6.77 17.64 7.33
CA GLY A 275 6.81 18.87 6.55
C GLY A 275 6.01 18.78 5.26
N CYS A 276 6.12 17.66 4.54
CA CYS A 276 5.32 17.41 3.34
C CYS A 276 3.81 17.38 3.64
N LEU A 277 3.40 16.62 4.67
CA LEU A 277 1.99 16.52 5.06
C LEU A 277 1.45 17.84 5.62
N TYR A 278 2.26 18.58 6.39
CA TYR A 278 1.91 19.90 6.90
C TYR A 278 1.65 20.88 5.76
N GLY A 279 2.52 20.91 4.75
CA GLY A 279 2.35 21.77 3.58
C GLY A 279 1.05 21.45 2.82
N LEU A 280 0.67 20.17 2.72
CA LEU A 280 -0.61 19.76 2.10
C LEU A 280 -1.82 20.22 2.92
N LEU A 281 -1.71 20.24 4.25
CA LEU A 281 -2.81 20.62 5.15
C LEU A 281 -2.98 22.14 5.30
N PHE A 282 -1.88 22.87 5.44
CA PHE A 282 -1.89 24.26 5.91
C PHE A 282 -1.19 25.24 4.94
N GLY A 283 -0.55 24.73 3.89
CA GLY A 283 0.30 25.52 3.01
C GLY A 283 1.52 26.09 3.73
N LEU A 284 2.05 27.20 3.21
CA LEU A 284 3.26 27.86 3.72
C LEU A 284 2.99 29.06 4.64
N SER A 285 1.71 29.40 4.89
CA SER A 285 1.34 30.66 5.56
C SER A 285 1.91 30.84 6.97
N GLN A 286 2.16 29.74 7.68
CA GLN A 286 2.69 29.72 9.04
C GLN A 286 4.21 29.45 9.08
N VAL A 287 4.85 29.34 7.90
CA VAL A 287 6.25 28.96 7.77
C VAL A 287 7.07 30.24 7.58
N PRO A 288 8.08 30.50 8.43
CA PRO A 288 8.97 31.63 8.22
C PRO A 288 9.65 31.58 6.86
N GLU A 289 9.60 32.68 6.12
CA GLU A 289 10.07 32.71 4.72
C GLU A 289 11.52 32.26 4.56
N GLY A 290 12.40 32.67 5.48
CA GLY A 290 13.82 32.30 5.47
C GLY A 290 14.09 30.79 5.59
N LEU A 291 13.11 29.98 5.97
CA LEU A 291 13.27 28.52 6.06
C LEU A 291 13.03 27.80 4.73
N HIS A 292 12.37 28.44 3.77
CA HIS A 292 12.05 27.83 2.48
C HIS A 292 12.59 28.61 1.28
N GLN A 293 13.15 29.81 1.47
CA GLN A 293 13.65 30.65 0.38
C GLN A 293 14.89 30.08 -0.31
N ASP A 294 15.86 29.58 0.47
CA ASP A 294 17.18 29.15 -0.01
C ASP A 294 17.39 27.61 0.06
N VAL A 295 16.29 26.85 -0.04
CA VAL A 295 16.35 25.39 -0.03
C VAL A 295 17.02 24.88 -1.32
N ASP A 296 17.91 23.89 -1.19
CA ASP A 296 18.54 23.24 -2.33
C ASP A 296 17.48 22.72 -3.33
N ARG A 297 17.68 23.00 -4.62
CA ARG A 297 16.75 22.66 -5.71
C ARG A 297 15.32 23.19 -5.56
N ARG A 298 15.09 24.25 -4.77
CA ARG A 298 13.77 24.88 -4.57
C ARG A 298 12.96 25.05 -5.87
N THR A 299 13.53 25.72 -6.87
CA THR A 299 12.81 25.97 -8.14
C THR A 299 12.34 24.68 -8.80
N ARG A 300 13.19 23.65 -8.79
CA ARG A 300 12.83 22.33 -9.34
C ARG A 300 11.72 21.67 -8.53
N LEU A 301 11.74 21.78 -7.20
CA LEU A 301 10.69 21.27 -6.32
C LEU A 301 9.33 21.95 -6.60
N GLU A 302 9.33 23.28 -6.78
CA GLU A 302 8.13 24.06 -7.11
C GLU A 302 7.57 23.68 -8.49
N GLU A 303 8.43 23.53 -9.51
CA GLU A 303 8.05 23.05 -10.84
C GLU A 303 7.41 21.66 -10.79
N LEU A 304 8.07 20.71 -10.12
CA LEU A 304 7.58 19.35 -9.95
C LEU A 304 6.23 19.32 -9.21
N GLY A 305 6.08 20.14 -8.17
CA GLY A 305 4.81 20.28 -7.46
C GLY A 305 3.69 20.78 -8.37
N ALA A 306 3.97 21.78 -9.21
CA ALA A 306 3.01 22.32 -10.17
C ALA A 306 2.65 21.32 -11.28
N GLU A 307 3.63 20.58 -11.80
CA GLU A 307 3.42 19.54 -12.80
C GLU A 307 2.61 18.36 -12.24
N LEU A 308 2.94 17.88 -11.04
CA LEU A 308 2.22 16.81 -10.37
C LEU A 308 0.76 17.21 -10.10
N TYR A 309 0.53 18.45 -9.65
CA TYR A 309 -0.81 18.98 -9.45
C TYR A 309 -1.61 19.02 -10.75
N LYS A 310 -1.00 19.49 -11.86
CA LYS A 310 -1.64 19.48 -13.18
C LYS A 310 -1.97 18.06 -13.62
N ALA A 311 -1.04 17.11 -13.49
CA ALA A 311 -1.23 15.72 -13.87
C ALA A 311 -2.32 15.02 -13.04
N ALA A 312 -2.38 15.28 -11.73
CA ALA A 312 -3.42 14.74 -10.86
C ALA A 312 -4.81 15.38 -11.08
N SER A 313 -4.82 16.65 -11.52
CA SER A 313 -6.06 17.41 -11.79
C SER A 313 -6.63 17.16 -13.18
N ALA A 314 -5.78 16.92 -14.19
CA ALA A 314 -6.21 16.64 -15.56
C ALA A 314 -7.05 15.35 -15.66
N GLU A 315 -6.68 14.32 -14.89
CA GLU A 315 -7.42 13.05 -14.81
C GLU A 315 -8.84 13.23 -14.24
N ARG A 316 -9.03 14.20 -13.34
CA ARG A 316 -10.37 14.55 -12.82
C ARG A 316 -11.29 15.11 -13.92
N SER A 317 -10.71 15.83 -14.88
CA SER A 317 -11.44 16.43 -15.99
C SER A 317 -11.78 15.40 -17.08
N THR A 318 -10.90 14.45 -17.36
CA THR A 318 -11.17 13.35 -18.31
C THR A 318 -12.24 12.40 -17.78
N GLU A 319 -12.17 11.98 -16.51
CA GLU A 319 -13.20 11.12 -15.91
C GLU A 319 -14.56 11.84 -15.82
N LYS A 320 -14.58 13.14 -15.50
CA LYS A 320 -15.82 13.93 -15.49
C LYS A 320 -16.38 14.13 -16.90
N ALA A 321 -15.52 14.29 -17.91
CA ALA A 321 -15.93 14.37 -19.30
C ALA A 321 -16.47 13.02 -19.80
N GLU A 322 -15.80 11.91 -19.51
CA GLU A 322 -16.27 10.55 -19.83
C GLU A 322 -17.61 10.24 -19.14
N ARG A 323 -17.74 10.53 -17.85
CA ARG A 323 -19.01 10.38 -17.11
C ARG A 323 -20.11 11.31 -17.65
N ALA A 324 -19.78 12.52 -18.09
CA ALA A 324 -20.73 13.44 -18.72
C ALA A 324 -21.14 13.00 -20.13
N VAL A 325 -20.24 12.37 -20.89
CA VAL A 325 -20.55 11.72 -22.16
C VAL A 325 -21.46 10.51 -21.94
N ILE A 326 -21.24 9.73 -20.88
CA ILE A 326 -22.10 8.60 -20.50
C ILE A 326 -23.47 9.07 -19.95
N ALA A 327 -23.52 10.22 -19.26
CA ALA A 327 -24.72 10.75 -18.61
C ALA A 327 -25.54 11.74 -19.47
N GLY A 328 -25.05 12.17 -20.64
CA GLY A 328 -25.81 12.99 -21.58
C GLY A 328 -26.89 12.17 -22.33
N PRO A 329 -27.88 12.81 -22.98
CA PRO A 329 -28.93 12.11 -23.75
C PRO A 329 -28.38 11.37 -24.99
N SER A 330 -27.08 11.45 -25.19
CA SER A 330 -26.34 10.84 -26.28
C SER A 330 -25.03 10.28 -25.74
N GLY A 331 -25.10 9.50 -24.66
CA GLY A 331 -24.17 8.40 -24.52
C GLY A 331 -24.17 7.65 -25.85
N LEU A 332 -23.00 7.45 -26.45
CA LEU A 332 -22.84 6.54 -27.58
C LEU A 332 -23.16 5.12 -27.07
N ILE A 333 -24.44 4.86 -26.85
CA ILE A 333 -25.03 3.55 -26.99
C ILE A 333 -24.77 3.28 -28.46
N VAL A 334 -23.75 2.50 -28.73
CA VAL A 334 -23.59 1.85 -30.01
C VAL A 334 -24.82 0.97 -30.16
N ASP A 335 -25.87 1.53 -30.75
CA ASP A 335 -27.15 0.87 -30.94
C ASP A 335 -26.87 -0.38 -31.75
N THR A 336 -27.05 -1.54 -31.12
CA THR A 336 -26.82 -2.84 -31.74
C THR A 336 -27.63 -3.00 -33.03
N ARG A 337 -28.75 -2.27 -33.19
CA ARG A 337 -29.53 -2.23 -34.44
C ARG A 337 -28.82 -1.43 -35.53
N THR A 338 -28.16 -0.33 -35.20
CA THR A 338 -27.37 0.49 -36.13
C THR A 338 -26.11 -0.24 -36.56
N LEU A 339 -25.42 -0.91 -35.63
CA LEU A 339 -24.22 -1.69 -35.93
C LEU A 339 -24.54 -2.92 -36.80
N ARG A 340 -25.67 -3.58 -36.53
CA ARG A 340 -26.24 -4.65 -37.36
C ARG A 340 -26.59 -4.19 -38.78
N ARG A 341 -27.10 -2.97 -38.96
CA ARG A 341 -27.34 -2.40 -40.32
C ARG A 341 -26.03 -2.19 -41.07
N LEU A 342 -24.99 -1.67 -40.42
CA LEU A 342 -23.69 -1.43 -41.05
C LEU A 342 -22.97 -2.73 -41.44
N VAL A 343 -23.15 -3.80 -40.65
CA VAL A 343 -22.66 -5.15 -40.98
C VAL A 343 -23.35 -5.71 -42.23
N TRP A 344 -24.66 -5.48 -42.39
CA TRP A 344 -25.42 -5.98 -43.56
C TRP A 344 -25.43 -5.05 -44.78
N ASP A 345 -25.00 -3.80 -44.64
CA ASP A 345 -24.86 -2.88 -45.76
C ASP A 345 -23.78 -3.37 -46.73
N ARG A 346 -24.15 -3.58 -48.00
CA ARG A 346 -23.25 -4.09 -49.06
C ARG A 346 -22.21 -3.06 -49.50
N THR A 347 -22.34 -1.80 -49.11
CA THR A 347 -21.37 -0.73 -49.40
C THR A 347 -20.25 -0.65 -48.36
N THR A 348 -20.38 -1.32 -47.22
CA THR A 348 -19.34 -1.41 -46.18
C THR A 348 -18.14 -2.22 -46.69
N ARG A 349 -16.94 -1.62 -46.60
CA ARG A 349 -15.68 -2.25 -47.01
C ARG A 349 -15.47 -3.59 -46.28
N PRO A 350 -14.95 -4.63 -46.95
CA PRO A 350 -14.79 -5.97 -46.36
C PRO A 350 -13.96 -5.96 -45.07
N GLU A 351 -12.93 -5.13 -45.00
CA GLU A 351 -12.00 -5.04 -43.87
C GLU A 351 -12.67 -4.41 -42.65
N LEU A 352 -13.57 -3.44 -42.88
CA LEU A 352 -14.38 -2.82 -41.83
C LEU A 352 -15.52 -3.73 -41.38
N ARG A 353 -16.09 -4.54 -42.28
CA ARG A 353 -17.16 -5.49 -41.96
C ARG A 353 -16.72 -6.51 -40.92
N GLY A 354 -15.51 -7.08 -41.04
CA GLY A 354 -14.99 -8.04 -40.07
C GLY A 354 -14.80 -7.45 -38.66
N ILE A 355 -14.39 -6.18 -38.58
CA ILE A 355 -14.25 -5.46 -37.30
C ILE A 355 -15.63 -5.20 -36.69
N LEU A 356 -16.60 -4.75 -37.50
CA LEU A 356 -17.97 -4.49 -37.04
C LEU A 356 -18.69 -5.78 -36.61
N GLU A 357 -18.49 -6.89 -37.30
CA GLU A 357 -19.02 -8.20 -36.90
C GLU A 357 -18.46 -8.65 -35.55
N SER A 358 -17.15 -8.49 -35.34
CA SER A 358 -16.50 -8.83 -34.07
C SER A 358 -17.01 -7.97 -32.92
N LEU A 359 -17.20 -6.67 -33.16
CA LEU A 359 -17.72 -5.73 -32.17
C LEU A 359 -19.20 -6.01 -31.85
N PHE A 360 -20.01 -6.34 -32.87
CA PHE A 360 -21.40 -6.76 -32.69
C PHE A 360 -21.49 -8.02 -31.85
N HIS A 361 -20.61 -8.99 -32.11
CA HIS A 361 -20.58 -10.26 -31.40
C HIS A 361 -20.19 -10.07 -29.92
N TYR A 362 -19.22 -9.19 -29.65
CA TYR A 362 -18.80 -8.86 -28.28
C TYR A 362 -19.91 -8.17 -27.48
N LEU A 363 -20.65 -7.25 -28.10
CA LEU A 363 -21.71 -6.49 -27.45
C LEU A 363 -23.02 -7.27 -27.25
N THR A 364 -23.18 -8.42 -27.91
CA THR A 364 -24.42 -9.23 -27.89
C THR A 364 -24.28 -10.56 -27.15
N GLN A 365 -23.09 -10.90 -26.64
CA GLN A 365 -22.90 -12.10 -25.82
C GLN A 365 -23.23 -11.83 -24.34
N ASP A 366 -24.31 -12.44 -23.84
CA ASP A 366 -24.49 -12.73 -22.42
C ASP A 366 -23.45 -13.80 -22.01
N LEU A 367 -22.58 -13.49 -21.05
CA LEU A 367 -21.64 -14.45 -20.46
C LEU A 367 -22.41 -15.59 -19.75
N PRO A 368 -22.33 -16.87 -20.19
CA PRO A 368 -22.91 -17.97 -19.45
C PRO A 368 -22.00 -18.34 -18.28
N GLY A 369 -22.60 -18.44 -17.09
CA GLY A 369 -21.96 -18.95 -15.88
C GLY A 369 -21.28 -20.30 -16.11
N ARG A 370 -20.06 -20.43 -15.58
CA ARG A 370 -19.20 -21.60 -15.70
C ARG A 370 -19.74 -22.73 -14.81
N SER A 371 -20.41 -23.73 -15.40
CA SER A 371 -20.50 -25.09 -14.85
C SER A 371 -20.37 -26.12 -15.98
N PRO A 372 -19.53 -27.17 -15.84
CA PRO A 372 -19.28 -28.11 -16.92
C PRO A 372 -20.12 -29.38 -16.76
N THR A 373 -21.23 -29.51 -17.49
CA THR A 373 -21.80 -30.82 -17.82
C THR A 373 -22.59 -30.75 -19.13
N ALA A 374 -22.16 -31.52 -20.13
CA ALA A 374 -22.98 -32.51 -20.85
C ALA A 374 -22.26 -32.99 -22.13
N ARG A 375 -22.08 -34.32 -22.23
CA ARG A 375 -21.83 -35.04 -23.49
C ARG A 375 -23.18 -35.40 -24.16
N PRO A 376 -23.23 -35.68 -25.48
CA PRO A 376 -24.45 -36.09 -26.18
C PRO A 376 -24.70 -37.62 -26.11
N PRO A 377 -25.89 -38.10 -26.54
CA PRO A 377 -26.46 -39.38 -26.14
C PRO A 377 -26.21 -40.52 -27.14
N GLU A 378 -26.14 -41.78 -26.67
CA GLU A 378 -26.99 -42.91 -27.11
C GLU A 378 -26.66 -44.24 -26.40
N ARG A 379 -27.61 -45.17 -26.51
CA ARG A 379 -27.99 -46.32 -25.67
C ARG A 379 -27.04 -47.53 -25.68
N LEU A 380 -27.01 -48.29 -24.57
CA LEU A 380 -27.41 -49.72 -24.47
C LEU A 380 -27.11 -50.31 -23.06
N GLY A 381 -28.12 -50.93 -22.44
CA GLY A 381 -27.99 -52.24 -21.77
C GLY A 381 -27.62 -52.32 -20.29
N LEU A 382 -28.56 -52.88 -19.54
CA LEU A 382 -28.46 -53.74 -18.35
C LEU A 382 -28.56 -53.16 -16.91
N GLU A 383 -29.50 -53.80 -16.23
CA GLU A 383 -30.05 -53.77 -14.87
C GLU A 383 -29.03 -53.78 -13.70
N VAL A 384 -29.38 -53.18 -12.55
CA VAL A 384 -29.91 -53.87 -11.36
C VAL A 384 -30.14 -52.86 -10.22
N SER A 385 -31.20 -53.12 -9.47
CA SER A 385 -31.91 -52.32 -8.46
C SER A 385 -31.23 -52.18 -7.08
N VAL A 386 -31.99 -51.51 -6.18
CA VAL A 386 -31.98 -51.46 -4.70
C VAL A 386 -31.27 -50.21 -4.14
N GLY A 387 -31.88 -49.30 -3.38
CA GLY A 387 -33.18 -49.20 -2.74
C GLY A 387 -33.02 -48.54 -1.35
N LEU A 388 -33.85 -47.51 -1.07
CA LEU A 388 -34.30 -47.05 0.27
C LEU A 388 -33.22 -46.39 1.17
N GLU A 389 -33.45 -45.35 1.99
CA GLU A 389 -34.67 -44.73 2.51
C GLU A 389 -34.31 -43.36 3.15
N VAL A 390 -35.25 -42.41 3.09
CA VAL A 390 -35.28 -41.18 3.90
C VAL A 390 -36.24 -41.44 5.07
N PRO A 391 -36.10 -40.76 6.22
CA PRO A 391 -37.29 -40.07 6.71
C PRO A 391 -37.04 -38.64 7.21
N GLN A 392 -38.14 -37.89 7.13
CA GLN A 392 -38.33 -36.47 7.37
C GLN A 392 -39.40 -36.31 8.50
N PHE A 393 -39.44 -35.14 9.15
CA PHE A 393 -40.55 -34.57 9.98
C PHE A 393 -40.78 -35.15 11.41
N SER A 394 -41.20 -34.45 12.49
CA SER A 394 -41.80 -33.12 12.72
C SER A 394 -41.86 -32.73 14.23
N ARG A 395 -41.81 -31.40 14.51
CA ARG A 395 -42.43 -30.50 15.54
C ARG A 395 -42.94 -31.02 16.93
N CYS A 396 -42.59 -30.28 18.01
CA CYS A 396 -43.47 -29.32 18.76
C CYS A 396 -42.92 -28.88 20.16
N GLY A 397 -43.02 -27.57 20.50
CA GLY A 397 -43.30 -27.09 21.88
C GLY A 397 -42.36 -26.06 22.56
N GLY A 398 -42.87 -24.82 22.81
CA GLY A 398 -42.56 -24.00 24.02
C GLY A 398 -41.57 -22.81 23.93
N ARG A 399 -42.03 -21.58 24.22
CA ARG A 399 -41.27 -20.31 24.48
C ARG A 399 -41.30 -19.97 26.00
N PRO A 400 -40.56 -19.00 26.59
CA PRO A 400 -39.81 -17.86 25.99
C PRO A 400 -38.41 -17.53 26.59
N ALA A 401 -37.76 -16.54 25.95
CA ALA A 401 -36.70 -15.62 26.45
C ALA A 401 -35.24 -16.12 26.47
N GLY A 402 -34.40 -15.42 25.68
CA GLY A 402 -32.94 -15.56 25.64
C GLY A 402 -32.44 -15.45 24.20
N SER A 403 -32.13 -14.24 23.74
CA SER A 403 -31.49 -14.00 22.45
C SER A 403 -30.06 -14.56 22.46
N ASP A 404 -29.87 -15.77 21.97
CA ASP A 404 -28.54 -16.35 21.76
C ASP A 404 -28.01 -15.88 20.40
N VAL A 405 -27.40 -14.69 20.41
CA VAL A 405 -26.50 -14.27 19.33
C VAL A 405 -25.23 -15.07 19.55
N SER A 406 -24.90 -15.97 18.62
CA SER A 406 -23.61 -16.65 18.56
C SER A 406 -22.50 -15.60 18.56
N ARG A 407 -21.97 -15.29 19.75
CA ARG A 407 -20.86 -14.35 19.94
C ARG A 407 -19.62 -15.04 19.38
N ARG A 408 -19.19 -14.59 18.21
CA ARG A 408 -17.90 -14.94 17.65
C ARG A 408 -16.83 -14.55 18.67
N LEU A 409 -16.10 -15.54 19.17
CA LEU A 409 -15.05 -15.34 20.16
C LEU A 409 -13.98 -14.40 19.60
N THR A 410 -13.50 -13.46 20.42
CA THR A 410 -12.43 -12.54 20.03
C THR A 410 -11.09 -13.28 19.93
N SER A 411 -10.16 -12.75 19.15
CA SER A 411 -8.80 -13.32 19.01
C SER A 411 -8.09 -13.50 20.36
N PHE A 412 -8.39 -12.65 21.35
CA PHE A 412 -7.90 -12.76 22.73
C PHE A 412 -8.50 -13.97 23.48
N GLN A 413 -9.80 -14.24 23.31
CA GLN A 413 -10.48 -15.40 23.90
C GLN A 413 -10.00 -16.73 23.30
N LEU A 414 -9.66 -16.72 22.01
CA LEU A 414 -9.02 -17.86 21.33
C LEU A 414 -7.58 -18.09 21.81
N LEU A 415 -6.84 -17.02 22.15
CA LEU A 415 -5.50 -17.10 22.73
C LEU A 415 -5.55 -17.72 24.14
N GLN A 416 -6.48 -17.28 24.99
CA GLN A 416 -6.62 -17.77 26.37
C GLN A 416 -6.92 -19.28 26.42
N ALA A 417 -7.76 -19.78 25.51
CA ALA A 417 -8.06 -21.20 25.39
C ALA A 417 -6.86 -22.07 24.96
N LYS A 418 -5.92 -21.49 24.20
CA LYS A 418 -4.72 -22.18 23.72
C LYS A 418 -3.63 -22.28 24.81
N PHE A 419 -3.57 -21.33 25.74
CA PHE A 419 -2.57 -21.31 26.81
C PHE A 419 -3.02 -21.99 28.12
N LEU A 420 -4.32 -22.21 28.32
CA LEU A 420 -4.86 -22.92 29.50
C LEU A 420 -4.83 -24.45 29.39
N ARG A 421 -4.40 -25.03 28.25
CA ARG A 421 -4.38 -26.49 28.01
C ARG A 421 -3.03 -27.18 28.18
N ASN A 422 -2.04 -26.52 28.77
CA ASN A 422 -0.75 -27.15 29.08
C ASN A 422 -0.64 -27.51 30.56
N THR A 423 -1.28 -28.62 30.97
CA THR A 423 -0.75 -29.41 32.09
C THR A 423 0.44 -30.21 31.56
N PRO A 424 1.63 -30.15 32.19
CA PRO A 424 2.81 -30.82 31.67
C PRO A 424 2.69 -32.35 31.84
N ASN A 425 2.79 -33.09 30.75
CA ASN A 425 3.00 -34.54 30.78
C ASN A 425 4.48 -34.86 31.10
N PRO A 426 4.77 -35.95 31.83
CA PRO A 426 6.13 -36.28 32.27
C PRO A 426 7.03 -36.72 31.09
N PRO A 427 8.36 -36.59 31.22
CA PRO A 427 9.28 -36.78 30.10
C PRO A 427 9.48 -38.26 29.76
N LEU A 428 9.33 -38.60 28.47
CA LEU A 428 9.69 -39.90 27.91
C LEU A 428 11.13 -39.88 27.38
N THR A 429 11.97 -40.75 27.94
CA THR A 429 13.33 -41.04 27.48
C THR A 429 13.30 -42.07 26.34
N HIS A 430 13.71 -41.71 25.12
CA HIS A 430 14.26 -42.68 24.18
C HIS A 430 15.30 -42.03 23.26
N ARG A 431 16.48 -42.68 23.20
CA ARG A 431 17.64 -42.32 22.39
C ARG A 431 17.43 -42.82 20.95
N ARG A 432 17.58 -41.95 19.95
CA ARG A 432 17.41 -42.28 18.53
C ARG A 432 18.71 -42.89 17.97
N GLU A 433 18.63 -44.08 17.37
CA GLU A 433 19.72 -44.67 16.59
C GLU A 433 19.84 -43.94 15.24
N VAL A 434 21.08 -43.59 14.87
CA VAL A 434 21.42 -42.94 13.59
C VAL A 434 22.04 -44.01 12.69
N GLY A 435 21.45 -44.22 11.51
CA GLY A 435 21.90 -45.19 10.52
C GLY A 435 23.31 -44.90 9.99
N ALA A 436 24.11 -45.94 9.83
CA ALA A 436 25.47 -45.87 9.30
C ALA A 436 25.47 -45.69 7.77
N LEU A 437 26.25 -44.73 7.29
CA LEU A 437 26.57 -44.56 5.87
C LEU A 437 27.74 -45.48 5.48
N ALA A 438 27.51 -46.33 4.48
CA ALA A 438 28.53 -47.22 3.91
C ALA A 438 29.55 -46.41 3.09
N LEU A 439 30.83 -46.51 3.45
CA LEU A 439 31.95 -46.00 2.66
C LEU A 439 32.54 -47.14 1.81
N SER A 440 32.40 -46.97 0.49
CA SER A 440 33.13 -47.73 -0.53
C SER A 440 34.63 -47.47 -0.38
N SER A 441 35.41 -48.52 -0.15
CA SER A 441 36.87 -48.49 -0.31
C SER A 441 37.27 -49.36 -1.50
N ARG A 442 37.87 -48.72 -2.50
CA ARG A 442 38.73 -49.35 -3.50
C ARG A 442 40.11 -48.72 -3.36
N GLY A 443 41.11 -49.55 -3.09
CA GLY A 443 42.52 -49.23 -3.37
C GLY A 443 43.51 -49.59 -2.26
N GLY A 444 44.24 -50.70 -2.47
CA GLY A 444 45.70 -50.73 -2.23
C GLY A 444 46.25 -51.70 -1.17
N GLY A 445 46.95 -52.73 -1.64
CA GLY A 445 48.20 -53.23 -1.03
C GLY A 445 48.11 -54.49 -0.18
N GLY A 446 48.66 -55.60 -0.69
CA GLY A 446 48.91 -56.86 0.03
C GLY A 446 48.76 -58.07 -0.86
#